data_AF-A0A525CTR6-F1
#
_entry.id   AF-A0A525CTR6-F1
#
_cell.length_a   1.000
_cell.length_b   1.000
_cell.length_c   1.000
_cell.angle_alpha   90.00
_cell.angle_beta   90.00
_cell.angle_gamma   90.00
#
_symmetry.space_group_name_H-M   'P 1'
#
loop_
_entity.id
_entity.type
_entity.pdbx_description
1 polymer ?
#
loop_
_entity_poly.entity_id
_entity_poly.type
_entity_poly.pdbx_seq_one_letter_code
_entity_poly.pdbx_strand_id
1 'polypeptide(L)'
;MKVLDPYDIPLNQACLIEASAGTGKTYTIATLYIRLLCEGYIPDNILVVTFTEAAAAELKIRIRQRLHDCLTGRADPDLQAHMD
;
A
#
# COMPACT_ATOMS: atom_id res chain seq x y z
N MET A 1 16.69 10.68 -9.52
CA MET A 1 15.38 10.43 -8.87
C MET A 1 15.61 9.34 -7.83
N LYS A 2 15.26 9.56 -6.56
CA LYS A 2 15.46 8.55 -5.51
C LYS A 2 14.42 7.43 -5.73
N VAL A 3 14.85 6.17 -5.69
CA VAL A 3 13.93 5.03 -5.73
C VAL A 3 13.01 5.14 -4.52
N LEU A 4 11.69 5.03 -4.75
CA LEU A 4 10.70 5.08 -3.70
C LEU A 4 10.77 3.78 -2.89
N ASP A 5 11.06 3.87 -1.59
CA ASP A 5 10.87 2.78 -0.66
C ASP A 5 9.62 3.05 0.20
N PRO A 6 8.52 2.31 0.01
CA PRO A 6 7.30 2.48 0.79
C PRO A 6 7.46 2.27 2.29
N TYR A 7 8.54 1.64 2.76
CA TYR A 7 8.83 1.44 4.19
C TYR A 7 9.52 2.64 4.84
N ASP A 8 10.16 3.50 4.05
CA ASP A 8 10.86 4.69 4.51
C ASP A 8 10.02 5.98 4.42
N ILE A 9 8.83 5.92 3.83
CA ILE A 9 7.94 7.09 3.71
C ILE A 9 7.43 7.48 5.11
N PRO A 10 7.60 8.72 5.57
CA PRO A 10 7.05 9.15 6.85
C PRO A 10 5.53 9.25 6.80
N LEU A 11 4.83 8.69 7.80
CA LEU A 11 3.38 8.56 7.80
C LEU A 11 2.64 9.78 8.39
N ASN A 12 3.36 10.70 9.02
CA ASN A 12 2.82 11.84 9.78
C ASN A 12 2.98 13.19 9.07
N GLN A 13 3.23 13.20 7.76
CA GLN A 13 3.36 14.41 6.97
C GLN A 13 2.84 14.21 5.56
N ALA A 14 2.60 15.31 4.85
CA ALA A 14 2.23 15.25 3.44
C ALA A 14 3.40 14.72 2.61
N CYS A 15 3.11 13.75 1.73
CA CYS A 15 4.08 13.19 0.78
C CYS A 15 3.46 13.19 -0.62
N LEU A 16 4.20 13.69 -1.60
CA LEU A 16 3.87 13.56 -3.01
C LEU A 16 4.67 12.40 -3.59
N ILE A 17 3.96 11.40 -4.11
CA ILE A 17 4.57 10.23 -4.75
C ILE A 17 4.28 10.32 -6.25
N GLU A 18 5.32 10.58 -7.03
CA GLU A 18 5.24 10.46 -8.48
C GLU A 18 5.41 9.00 -8.89
N ALA A 19 4.44 8.50 -9.65
CA ALA A 19 4.46 7.12 -10.10
C ALA A 19 3.82 7.02 -11.49
N SER A 20 4.52 6.40 -12.44
CA SER A 20 4.05 6.15 -13.82
C SER A 20 3.28 4.84 -13.93
N ALA A 21 2.63 4.57 -15.06
CA ALA A 21 1.95 3.29 -15.28
C ALA A 21 2.92 2.12 -15.01
N GLY A 22 2.46 1.09 -14.29
CA GLY A 22 3.29 -0.07 -13.95
C GLY A 22 4.27 0.10 -12.77
N THR A 23 4.44 1.29 -12.19
CA THR A 23 5.46 1.52 -11.15
C THR A 23 4.98 1.26 -9.71
N GLY A 24 4.09 0.28 -9.50
CA GLY A 24 3.71 -0.15 -8.14
C GLY A 24 2.91 0.85 -7.30
N LYS A 25 2.09 1.72 -7.92
CA LYS A 25 1.20 2.66 -7.18
C LYS A 25 0.30 1.95 -6.18
N THR A 26 -0.39 0.94 -6.65
CA THR A 26 -1.34 0.15 -5.85
C THR A 26 -0.61 -0.58 -4.72
N TYR A 27 0.56 -1.15 -5.02
CA TYR A 27 1.45 -1.78 -4.04
C TYR A 27 1.88 -0.80 -2.95
N THR A 28 2.31 0.40 -3.33
CA THR A 28 2.74 1.45 -2.42
C THR A 28 1.60 1.84 -1.47
N ILE A 29 0.41 2.12 -2.01
CA ILE A 29 -0.74 2.51 -1.19
C ILE A 29 -1.15 1.37 -0.24
N ALA A 30 -1.18 0.12 -0.71
CA ALA A 30 -1.50 -1.02 0.13
C ALA A 30 -0.45 -1.20 1.25
N THR A 31 0.83 -1.03 0.94
CA THR A 31 1.92 -1.11 1.93
C THR A 31 1.80 0.00 2.97
N LEU A 32 1.54 1.24 2.56
CA LEU A 32 1.32 2.35 3.50
C LEU A 32 0.11 2.12 4.40
N TYR A 33 -0.98 1.54 3.87
CA TYR A 33 -2.15 1.19 4.66
C TYR A 33 -1.79 0.18 5.76
N ILE A 34 -1.07 -0.90 5.42
CA ILE A 34 -0.62 -1.88 6.42
C ILE A 34 0.33 -1.26 7.44
N ARG A 35 1.26 -0.40 7.01
CA ARG A 35 2.15 0.32 7.94
C ARG A 35 1.37 1.16 8.95
N LEU A 36 0.34 1.89 8.51
CA LEU A 36 -0.54 2.63 9.42
C LEU A 36 -1.24 1.69 10.43
N LEU A 37 -1.72 0.52 10.01
CA LEU A 37 -2.28 -0.46 10.94
C LEU A 37 -1.25 -0.93 11.97
N CYS A 38 0.00 -1.16 11.55
CA CYS A 38 1.10 -1.55 12.44
C CYS A 38 1.46 -0.46 13.47
N GLU A 39 1.26 0.82 13.14
CA GLU A 39 1.41 1.96 14.07
C GLU A 39 0.21 2.11 15.03
N GLY A 40 -0.79 1.21 14.96
CA GLY A 40 -1.94 1.18 15.87
C GLY A 40 -3.15 1.98 15.41
N TYR A 41 -3.15 2.53 14.20
CA TYR A 41 -4.35 3.15 13.62
C TYR A 41 -5.40 2.08 13.30
N ILE A 42 -6.66 2.34 13.62
CA ILE A 42 -7.77 1.46 13.22
C ILE A 42 -8.22 1.79 11.80
N PRO A 43 -8.81 0.85 11.05
CA PRO A 43 -9.27 1.07 9.67
C PRO A 43 -10.15 2.31 9.50
N ASP A 44 -11.00 2.62 10.48
CA ASP A 44 -11.91 3.77 10.47
C ASP A 44 -11.17 5.13 10.54
N ASN A 45 -9.87 5.14 10.87
CA ASN A 45 -9.04 6.34 10.85
C ASN A 45 -8.26 6.53 9.53
N ILE A 46 -8.39 5.61 8.57
CA ILE A 46 -7.60 5.61 7.33
C ILE A 46 -8.53 5.74 6.13
N LEU A 47 -8.48 6.89 5.46
CA LEU A 47 -9.21 7.12 4.21
C LEU A 47 -8.29 6.92 3.01
N VAL A 48 -8.70 6.03 2.11
CA VAL A 48 -8.05 5.82 0.81
C VAL A 48 -9.08 6.08 -0.29
N VAL A 49 -8.72 6.93 -1.24
CA VAL A 49 -9.60 7.33 -2.35
C VAL A 49 -8.91 7.11 -3.69
N THR A 50 -9.69 6.84 -4.72
CA THR A 50 -9.22 6.69 -6.11
C THR A 50 -10.31 7.16 -7.07
N PHE A 51 -9.98 7.24 -8.36
CA PHE A 51 -10.84 7.89 -9.36
C PHE A 51 -12.12 7.10 -9.69
N THR A 52 -12.11 5.77 -9.56
CA THR A 52 -13.25 4.93 -9.92
C THR A 52 -13.61 3.96 -8.81
N GLU A 53 -14.91 3.63 -8.72
CA GLU A 53 -15.43 2.60 -7.80
C GLU A 53 -14.76 1.23 -8.03
N ALA A 54 -14.51 0.87 -9.28
CA ALA A 54 -13.82 -0.37 -9.62
C ALA A 54 -12.39 -0.42 -9.06
N ALA A 55 -11.64 0.67 -9.19
CA ALA A 55 -10.30 0.77 -8.62
C ALA A 55 -10.33 0.77 -7.09
N ALA A 56 -11.34 1.39 -6.47
CA ALA A 56 -11.51 1.37 -5.02
C ALA A 56 -11.79 -0.05 -4.50
N ALA A 57 -12.66 -0.79 -5.19
CA ALA A 57 -12.97 -2.18 -4.88
C ALA A 57 -11.73 -3.08 -5.02
N GLU A 58 -10.96 -2.92 -6.09
CA GLU A 58 -9.71 -3.66 -6.30
C GLU A 58 -8.69 -3.37 -5.19
N LEU A 59 -8.47 -2.09 -4.88
CA LEU A 59 -7.53 -1.68 -3.84
C LEU A 59 -7.92 -2.24 -2.47
N LYS A 60 -9.22 -2.25 -2.14
CA LYS A 60 -9.75 -2.85 -0.92
C LYS A 60 -9.47 -4.35 -0.83
N ILE A 61 -9.59 -5.08 -1.94
CA ILE A 61 -9.26 -6.52 -2.01
C ILE A 61 -7.76 -6.72 -1.75
N ARG A 62 -6.90 -5.94 -2.43
CA ARG A 62 -5.45 -6.03 -2.28
C ARG A 62 -4.97 -5.73 -0.86
N ILE A 63 -5.51 -4.69 -0.22
CA ILE A 63 -5.20 -4.37 1.19
C ILE A 63 -5.54 -5.55 2.10
N ARG A 64 -6.71 -6.17 1.92
CA ARG A 64 -7.13 -7.31 2.73
C ARG A 64 -6.28 -8.55 2.50
N GLN A 65 -5.92 -8.84 1.26
CA GLN A 65 -5.03 -9.95 0.92
C GLN A 65 -3.67 -9.74 1.58
N ARG A 66 -3.08 -8.54 1.44
CA ARG A 66 -1.81 -8.19 2.07
C ARG A 66 -1.86 -8.33 3.59
N LEU A 67 -2.92 -7.83 4.23
CA LEU A 67 -3.11 -8.00 5.67
C LEU A 67 -3.16 -9.49 6.05
N HIS A 68 -3.90 -10.30 5.31
CA HIS A 68 -3.98 -11.73 5.54
C HIS A 68 -2.61 -12.43 5.38
N ASP A 69 -1.85 -12.08 4.35
CA ASP A 69 -0.52 -12.63 4.11
C ASP A 69 0.44 -12.25 5.25
N CYS A 70 0.42 -10.99 5.70
CA CYS A 70 1.20 -10.54 6.86
C CYS A 70 0.83 -11.32 8.14
N LEU A 71 -0.47 -11.53 8.40
CA LEU A 71 -0.94 -12.26 9.58
C LEU A 71 -0.62 -13.76 9.53
N THR A 72 -0.50 -14.34 8.33
CA THR A 72 -0.20 -15.76 8.13
C THR A 72 1.29 -16.05 7.89
N GLY A 73 2.13 -15.02 7.92
CA GLY A 73 3.57 -15.15 7.69
C GLY A 73 3.94 -15.53 6.26
N ARG A 74 3.05 -15.27 5.28
CA ARG A 74 3.33 -15.49 3.87
C ARG A 74 4.17 -14.34 3.31
N ALA A 75 5.09 -14.67 2.41
CA ALA A 75 5.75 -13.66 1.62
C ALA A 75 4.71 -12.93 0.77
N ASP A 76 4.80 -11.62 0.75
CA ASP A 76 3.91 -10.78 -0.04
C ASP A 76 4.20 -10.98 -1.54
N PRO A 77 3.22 -11.48 -2.33
CA PRO A 77 3.44 -11.84 -3.73
C PRO A 77 3.76 -10.62 -4.61
N ASP A 78 3.28 -9.43 -4.26
CA ASP A 78 3.58 -8.21 -5.02
C ASP A 78 5.01 -7.71 -4.74
N LEU A 79 5.63 -8.09 -3.62
CA LEU A 79 7.03 -7.76 -3.28
C LEU A 79 8.00 -8.46 -4.24
N GLN A 80 7.68 -9.69 -4.64
CA GLN A 80 8.49 -10.47 -5.58
C GLN A 80 8.41 -9.89 -7.00
N ALA A 81 7.23 -9.43 -7.42
CA ALA A 81 6.96 -8.92 -8.77
C ALA A 81 7.55 -7.53 -9.09
N HIS A 82 8.07 -6.83 -8.07
CA HIS A 82 8.65 -5.48 -8.20
C HIS A 82 10.18 -5.45 -8.00
N MET A 83 10.81 -6.59 -7.72
CA MET A 83 12.27 -6.74 -7.59
C MET A 83 12.95 -7.26 -8.89
N ASP A 84 12.16 -7.66 -9.89
CA ASP A 84 12.60 -8.04 -11.25
C ASP A 84 12.41 -6.87 -12.24
#